data_AF-A0A5K1HRH0-F1
#
_entry.id   AF-A0A5K1HRH0-F1
#
_cell.length_a   1.000
_cell.length_b   1.000
_cell.length_c   1.000
_cell.angle_alpha   90.00
_cell.angle_beta   90.00
_cell.angle_gamma   90.00
#
_symmetry.space_group_name_H-M   'P 1'
#
loop_
_entity.id
_entity.type
_entity.pdbx_description
1 polymer ?
#
loop_
_entity_poly.entity_id
_entity_poly.type
_entity_poly.pdbx_seq_one_letter_code
_entity_poly.pdbx_strand_id
1 'polypeptide(L)' 'MEPTYTVEFILASIVSMLDSPNLDSPANIDAAVMMKKDKRRYEETFIELARKSMF' A
#
# COMPACT_ATOMS: atom_id res chain seq x y z
N MET A 1 -9.18 29.96 3.98
CA MET A 1 -8.99 28.75 3.17
C MET A 1 -9.38 27.59 4.04
N GLU A 2 -10.43 26.85 3.67
CA GLU A 2 -10.64 25.53 4.26
C GLU A 2 -9.61 24.55 3.67
N PRO A 3 -9.13 23.57 4.44
CA PRO A 3 -8.28 22.51 3.91
C PRO A 3 -9.00 21.77 2.79
N THR A 4 -8.35 21.63 1.63
CA THR A 4 -8.92 20.96 0.45
C THR A 4 -9.31 19.50 0.70
N TYR A 5 -8.70 18.85 1.69
CA TYR A 5 -8.91 17.44 1.99
C TYR A 5 -9.36 17.23 3.43
N THR A 6 -10.37 16.39 3.59
CA THR A 6 -10.82 15.88 4.89
C THR A 6 -10.04 14.63 5.28
N VAL A 7 -10.06 14.26 6.56
CA VAL A 7 -9.47 13.00 7.04
C VAL A 7 -10.10 11.80 6.33
N GLU A 8 -11.43 11.82 6.15
CA GLU A 8 -12.15 10.76 5.42
C GLU A 8 -11.62 10.59 3.99
N PHE A 9 -11.42 11.69 3.27
CA PHE A 9 -10.87 11.65 1.90
C PHE A 9 -9.47 11.02 1.88
N ILE A 10 -8.62 11.38 2.84
CA ILE A 10 -7.26 10.84 2.95
C ILE A 10 -7.31 9.33 3.23
N LEU A 11 -8.14 8.89 4.17
CA LEU A 11 -8.28 7.47 4.51
C LEU A 11 -8.83 6.65 3.34
N ALA A 12 -9.83 7.15 2.62
CA ALA A 12 -10.35 6.52 1.41
C ALA A 12 -9.26 6.39 0.32
N SER A 13 -8.44 7.43 0.16
CA SER A 13 -7.30 7.41 -0.78
C SER A 13 -6.25 6.36 -0.40
N ILE A 14 -5.98 6.18 0.89
CA ILE A 14 -5.05 5.13 1.38
C ILE A 14 -5.62 3.74 1.11
N VAL A 15 -6.90 3.50 1.37
CA VAL A 15 -7.55 2.21 1.07
C VAL A 15 -7.47 1.88 -0.43
N SER A 16 -7.75 2.86 -1.29
CA SER A 16 -7.61 2.69 -2.75
C SER A 16 -6.16 2.43 -3.17
N MET A 17 -5.18 3.08 -2.54
CA MET A 17 -3.76 2.85 -2.80
C MET A 17 -3.30 1.45 -2.34
N LEU A 18 -3.88 0.89 -1.27
CA LEU A 18 -3.59 -0.47 -0.84
C LEU A 18 -4.10 -1.52 -1.84
N ASP A 19 -5.26 -1.26 -2.45
CA ASP A 19 -5.80 -2.11 -3.54
C ASP A 19 -4.98 -1.98 -4.83
N SER A 20 -4.53 -0.76 -5.15
CA SER A 20 -3.74 -0.44 -6.34
C SER A 20 -2.45 0.34 -6.00
N PRO A 21 -1.37 -0.36 -5.60
CA PRO A 21 -0.11 0.27 -5.23
C PRO A 21 0.52 1.12 -6.35
N ASN A 22 1.05 2.29 -6.01
CA ASN A 22 1.77 3.15 -6.96
C ASN A 22 3.23 2.69 -7.14
N LEU A 23 3.55 2.18 -8.33
CA LEU A 23 4.89 1.68 -8.68
C LEU A 23 5.75 2.67 -9.48
N ASP A 24 5.22 3.84 -9.81
CA ASP A 24 5.91 4.90 -10.56
C ASP A 24 6.73 5.80 -9.64
N SER A 25 6.30 5.93 -8.38
CA SER A 25 7.02 6.64 -7.33
C SER A 25 7.01 5.83 -6.02
N PRO A 26 7.67 4.65 -5.99
CA PRO A 26 7.59 3.76 -4.85
C PRO A 26 8.36 4.32 -3.65
N ALA A 27 7.69 4.40 -2.49
CA ALA A 27 8.35 4.72 -1.23
C ALA A 27 9.24 3.57 -0.74
N ASN A 28 8.89 2.32 -1.08
CA ASN A 28 9.69 1.14 -0.83
C ASN A 28 10.03 0.48 -2.18
N ILE A 29 11.27 0.68 -2.63
CA ILE A 29 11.76 0.19 -3.92
C ILE A 29 11.79 -1.35 -3.94
N ASP A 30 12.19 -2.00 -2.85
CA ASP A 30 12.29 -3.46 -2.79
C ASP A 30 10.92 -4.12 -2.93
N ALA A 31 9.90 -3.58 -2.25
CA ALA A 31 8.53 -4.03 -2.37
C ALA A 31 7.99 -3.83 -3.80
N ALA A 32 8.30 -2.69 -4.44
CA ALA A 32 7.90 -2.43 -5.82
C ALA A 32 8.57 -3.38 -6.82
N VAL A 33 9.86 -3.68 -6.63
CA VAL A 33 10.58 -4.67 -7.44
C VAL A 33 10.01 -6.07 -7.21
N MET A 34 9.73 -6.45 -5.96
CA MET A 34 9.12 -7.73 -5.61
C MET A 34 7.74 -7.87 -6.27
N MET A 35 6.89 -6.86 -6.16
CA MET A 35 5.56 -6.86 -6.79
C MET A 35 5.64 -7.00 -8.32
N LYS A 36 6.62 -6.37 -8.97
CA LYS A 36 6.84 -6.48 -10.43
C LYS A 36 7.41 -7.84 -10.86
N LYS A 37 8.31 -8.44 -10.08
CA LYS A 37 9.06 -9.65 -10.47
C LYS A 37 8.48 -10.95 -9.91
N ASP A 38 7.86 -10.92 -8.75
CA ASP A 38 7.32 -12.06 -8.01
C ASP A 38 6.11 -11.61 -7.17
N LYS A 39 4.98 -11.40 -7.84
CA LYS A 39 3.73 -10.96 -7.21
C LYS A 39 3.26 -11.93 -6.12
N ARG A 40 3.46 -13.24 -6.30
CA ARG A 40 3.08 -14.25 -5.30
C ARG A 40 3.83 -14.05 -3.99
N ARG A 41 5.15 -13.86 -4.05
CA ARG A 41 5.96 -13.60 -2.85
C ARG A 41 5.59 -12.28 -2.17
N TYR A 42 5.26 -11.25 -2.97
CA TYR A 42 4.75 -9.99 -2.43
C TYR A 42 3.45 -10.21 -1.63
N GLU A 43 2.49 -10.95 -2.19
CA GLU A 43 1.22 -11.26 -1.53
C GLU A 43 1.39 -12.08 -0.24
N GLU A 44 2.27 -13.10 -0.26
CA GLU A 44 2.60 -13.90 0.93
C GLU A 44 3.19 -13.03 2.05
N THR A 45 4.13 -12.15 1.70
CA THR A 45 4.75 -11.21 2.64
C THR A 45 3.72 -10.22 3.19
N PHE A 46 2.83 -9.69 2.33
CA PHE A 46 1.78 -8.78 2.72
C PHE A 46 0.81 -9.42 3.72
N ILE A 47 0.35 -10.64 3.46
CA ILE A 47 -0.54 -11.39 4.37
C ILE A 47 0.14 -11.66 5.71
N GLU A 48 1.43 -12.02 5.71
CA GLU A 48 2.19 -12.23 6.95
C GLU A 48 2.27 -10.96 7.79
N LEU A 49 2.57 -9.81 7.16
CA LEU A 49 2.62 -8.51 7.84
C LEU A 49 1.25 -8.10 8.39
N ALA A 50 0.19 -8.27 7.60
CA ALA A 50 -1.17 -7.98 8.05
C ALA A 50 -1.53 -8.82 9.28
N ARG A 51 -1.24 -10.13 9.27
CA ARG A 51 -1.44 -11.01 10.42
C ARG A 51 -0.66 -10.54 11.65
N LYS A 52 0.60 -10.14 11.48
CA LYS A 52 1.44 -9.61 12.58
C LYS A 52 0.87 -8.33 13.19
N SER A 53 0.20 -7.49 12.41
CA SER A 53 -0.41 -6.24 12.91
C SER A 53 -1.73 -6.42 13.67
N MET A 54 -2.33 -7.62 13.62
CA MET A 54 -3.58 -7.93 14.33
C MET A 54 -3.37 -8.43 15.76
N PHE A 55 -2.13 -8.45 16.24
CA PHE A 55 -1.72 -8.79 17.60
C PHE A 55 -0.78 -7.72 18.16
#